data_AF-F5GUE6-F1
#
_entry.id   AF-F5GUE6-F1
#
_cell.length_a   1.000
_cell.length_b   1.000
_cell.length_c   1.000
_cell.angle_alpha   90.00
_cell.angle_beta   90.00
_cell.angle_gamma   90.00
#
_symmetry.space_group_name_H-M   'P 1'
#
loop_
_entity.id
_entity.type
_entity.pdbx_description
1 polymer ?
#
loop_
_entity_poly.entity_id
_entity_poly.type
_entity_poly.pdbx_seq_one_letter_code
_entity_poly.pdbx_strand_id
1 'polypeptide(L)'
;MIWGHILVVVVFIPTIALTFWNFDDDQTFFFNLSMILISIACFGSLGLMAGGVLGLSALFPSQYTQAVMVGQSFAGVLAALMSILCQAVTSDVILNGQMYFGFSLIMCFISLATYYYLTTLTPPMITDDGSEGLIENEEEVSIEAQANHFPPIDSDNSGQTEEHQLPKWTMYTDIIRKSAIDLTTISVVLIVTLAAYPGLTSLVHSTSRNHTWNSYFSAVASFLLYNVGDLIGRSSANSLRLSPKYLLIISFLRFALIPMIAMCNVAPRAHTHALIPYDGVFVLLVILLSTSHGFCITNATIGATTSIDKDSRELAGSIIALFGVTAAMFGGVLGVLIIKLV
;
A
#
# COMPACT_ATOMS: atom_id res chain seq x y z
N MET A 1 3.79 11.85 9.05
CA MET A 1 2.85 10.79 9.51
C MET A 1 1.70 11.33 10.38
N ILE A 2 1.96 12.10 11.45
CA ILE A 2 0.89 12.67 12.31
C ILE A 2 -0.10 13.55 11.53
N TRP A 3 0.42 14.39 10.62
CA TRP A 3 -0.40 15.24 9.75
C TRP A 3 -1.36 14.46 8.87
N GLY A 4 -0.97 13.28 8.41
CA GLY A 4 -1.85 12.40 7.63
C GLY A 4 -3.02 11.87 8.47
N HIS A 5 -2.76 11.45 9.71
CA HIS A 5 -3.84 11.01 10.62
C HIS A 5 -4.81 12.14 10.94
N ILE A 6 -4.29 13.32 11.27
CA ILE A 6 -5.11 14.51 11.56
C ILE A 6 -5.99 14.84 10.35
N LEU A 7 -5.40 14.85 9.15
CA LEU A 7 -6.14 15.12 7.92
C LEU A 7 -7.28 14.12 7.71
N VAL A 8 -7.01 12.81 7.86
CA VAL A 8 -8.03 11.77 7.71
C VAL A 8 -9.16 11.94 8.72
N VAL A 9 -8.86 12.17 10.01
CA VAL A 9 -9.88 12.35 11.05
C VAL A 9 -10.73 13.60 10.80
N VAL A 10 -10.09 14.73 10.47
CA VAL A 10 -10.79 16.00 10.20
C VAL A 10 -11.73 15.88 9.01
N VAL A 11 -11.38 15.08 8.00
CA VAL A 11 -12.19 14.88 6.78
C VAL A 11 -13.27 13.82 6.95
N PHE A 12 -13.05 12.81 7.80
CA PHE A 12 -14.05 11.77 8.07
C PHE A 12 -15.27 12.30 8.81
N ILE A 13 -15.09 13.26 9.72
CA ILE A 13 -16.20 13.87 10.48
C ILE A 13 -17.26 14.50 9.54
N PRO A 14 -16.94 15.42 8.61
CA PRO A 14 -17.92 15.95 7.68
C PRO A 14 -18.43 14.87 6.72
N THR A 15 -17.61 13.89 6.32
CA THR A 15 -18.06 12.77 5.48
C THR A 15 -19.20 11.99 6.13
N ILE A 16 -19.11 11.73 7.45
CA ILE A 16 -20.17 11.09 8.23
C ILE A 16 -21.37 12.04 8.38
N ALA A 17 -21.14 13.32 8.64
CA ALA A 17 -22.21 14.31 8.80
C ALA A 17 -23.11 14.38 7.54
N LEU A 18 -22.55 14.24 6.34
CA LEU A 18 -23.30 14.21 5.09
C LEU A 18 -24.32 13.06 5.01
N THR A 19 -24.11 11.96 5.74
CA THR A 19 -25.04 10.83 5.75
C THR A 19 -26.31 11.06 6.57
N PHE A 20 -26.38 12.15 7.35
CA PHE A 20 -27.55 12.51 8.14
C PHE A 20 -28.47 13.53 7.45
N TRP A 21 -28.02 14.11 6.34
CA TRP A 21 -28.77 15.13 5.63
C TRP A 21 -29.33 14.57 4.32
N ASN A 22 -30.55 15.00 3.95
CA ASN A 22 -31.15 14.59 2.68
C ASN A 22 -30.67 15.50 1.53
N PHE A 23 -30.09 14.90 0.49
CA PHE A 23 -29.61 15.56 -0.72
C PHE A 23 -30.34 15.10 -2.01
N ASP A 24 -31.54 14.54 -1.89
CA ASP A 24 -32.32 14.05 -3.05
C ASP A 24 -32.52 15.14 -4.12
N ASP A 25 -32.67 16.40 -3.71
CA ASP A 25 -32.84 17.55 -4.61
C ASP A 25 -31.52 18.08 -5.22
N ASP A 26 -30.37 17.79 -4.60
CA ASP A 26 -29.06 18.28 -5.05
C ASP A 26 -27.97 17.19 -4.98
N GLN A 27 -28.22 16.11 -5.74
CA GLN A 27 -27.31 14.97 -5.83
C GLN A 27 -25.95 15.34 -6.41
N THR A 28 -25.89 16.38 -7.26
CA THR A 28 -24.62 16.84 -7.87
C THR A 28 -23.73 17.50 -6.83
N PHE A 29 -24.29 18.34 -5.96
CA PHE A 29 -23.56 18.90 -4.83
C PHE A 29 -23.04 17.81 -3.90
N PHE A 30 -23.90 16.87 -3.50
CA PHE A 30 -23.51 15.75 -2.64
C PHE A 30 -22.36 14.94 -3.25
N PHE A 31 -22.45 14.61 -4.55
CA PHE A 31 -21.42 13.87 -5.26
C PHE A 31 -20.09 14.63 -5.27
N ASN A 32 -20.09 15.90 -5.71
CA ASN A 32 -18.87 16.71 -5.81
C ASN A 32 -18.20 16.90 -4.44
N LEU A 33 -18.98 17.23 -3.41
CA LEU A 33 -18.47 17.41 -2.07
C LEU A 33 -17.89 16.10 -1.50
N SER A 34 -18.60 14.99 -1.66
CA SER A 34 -18.14 13.67 -1.20
C SER A 34 -16.86 13.25 -1.91
N MET A 35 -16.74 13.46 -3.22
CA MET A 35 -15.53 13.15 -3.99
C MET A 35 -14.33 13.99 -3.54
N ILE A 36 -14.53 15.28 -3.26
CA ILE A 36 -13.47 16.17 -2.74
C ILE A 36 -13.00 15.68 -1.37
N LEU A 37 -13.92 15.41 -0.44
CA LEU A 37 -13.60 14.92 0.90
C LEU A 37 -12.82 13.59 0.81
N ILE A 38 -13.32 12.61 0.06
CA ILE A 38 -12.66 11.32 -0.10
C ILE A 38 -11.27 11.49 -0.73
N SER A 39 -11.10 12.38 -1.71
CA SER A 39 -9.79 12.64 -2.32
C SER A 39 -8.78 13.21 -1.33
N ILE A 40 -9.20 14.14 -0.46
CA ILE A 40 -8.34 14.69 0.60
C ILE A 40 -7.99 13.60 1.62
N ALA A 41 -8.96 12.76 2.01
CA ALA A 41 -8.70 11.62 2.90
C ALA A 41 -7.74 10.60 2.28
N CYS A 42 -7.85 10.31 0.98
CA CYS A 42 -6.92 9.46 0.24
C CYS A 42 -5.51 10.05 0.18
N PHE A 43 -5.38 11.36 -0.01
CA PHE A 43 -4.09 12.04 0.04
C PHE A 43 -3.43 11.91 1.43
N GLY A 44 -4.20 12.11 2.51
CA GLY A 44 -3.73 11.94 3.88
C GLY A 44 -3.31 10.50 4.21
N SER A 45 -4.15 9.53 3.86
CA SER A 45 -3.92 8.11 4.15
C SER A 45 -2.87 7.48 3.25
N LEU A 46 -3.07 7.44 1.93
CA LEU A 46 -2.16 6.74 1.02
C LEU A 46 -0.88 7.56 0.74
N GLY A 47 -1.03 8.87 0.55
CA GLY A 47 0.10 9.77 0.27
C GLY A 47 1.00 9.96 1.49
N LEU A 48 0.45 10.51 2.58
CA LEU A 48 1.24 10.91 3.75
C LEU A 48 1.49 9.77 4.75
N MET A 49 0.47 8.96 5.06
CA MET A 49 0.63 7.89 6.06
C MET A 49 1.28 6.65 5.47
N ALA A 50 0.69 6.02 4.45
CA ALA A 50 1.21 4.76 3.91
C ALA A 50 2.63 4.92 3.36
N GLY A 51 2.90 5.99 2.59
CA GLY A 51 4.25 6.31 2.13
C GLY A 51 5.23 6.54 3.28
N GLY A 52 4.85 7.32 4.30
CA GLY A 52 5.69 7.60 5.47
C GLY A 52 5.97 6.37 6.35
N VAL A 53 4.94 5.56 6.66
CA VAL A 53 5.11 4.29 7.39
C VAL A 53 6.03 3.36 6.61
N LEU A 54 5.82 3.24 5.28
CA LEU A 54 6.62 2.36 4.44
C LEU A 54 8.08 2.82 4.38
N GLY A 55 8.33 4.11 4.18
CA GLY A 55 9.67 4.70 4.18
C GLY A 55 10.40 4.47 5.51
N LEU A 56 9.73 4.72 6.64
CA LEU A 56 10.28 4.46 7.97
C LEU A 56 10.55 2.96 8.18
N SER A 57 9.62 2.09 7.79
CA SER A 57 9.77 0.63 7.95
C SER A 57 10.95 0.06 7.15
N ALA A 58 11.34 0.71 6.05
CA ALA A 58 12.46 0.30 5.20
C ALA A 58 13.84 0.52 5.87
N LEU A 59 13.91 1.36 6.90
CA LEU A 59 15.13 1.53 7.71
C LEU A 59 15.38 0.31 8.61
N PHE A 60 14.32 -0.41 8.97
CA PHE A 60 14.35 -1.58 9.83
C PHE A 60 14.53 -2.87 9.03
N PRO A 61 14.76 -4.02 9.70
CA PRO A 61 14.77 -5.31 9.04
C PRO A 61 13.49 -5.57 8.21
N SER A 62 13.61 -6.32 7.12
CA SER A 62 12.53 -6.53 6.15
C SER A 62 11.22 -7.08 6.73
N GLN A 63 11.26 -7.70 7.92
CA GLN A 63 10.04 -8.16 8.61
C GLN A 63 9.12 -7.00 8.98
N TYR A 64 9.65 -5.79 9.23
CA TYR A 64 8.85 -4.61 9.55
C TYR A 64 8.11 -4.07 8.32
N THR A 65 8.77 -3.98 7.17
CA THR A 65 8.11 -3.69 5.89
C THR A 65 6.99 -4.69 5.61
N GLN A 66 7.26 -5.99 5.82
CA GLN A 66 6.24 -7.03 5.68
C GLN A 66 5.07 -6.81 6.64
N ALA A 67 5.33 -6.53 7.92
CA ALA A 67 4.29 -6.30 8.92
C ALA A 67 3.36 -5.14 8.55
N VAL A 68 3.92 -4.04 8.05
CA VAL A 68 3.15 -2.90 7.52
C VAL A 68 2.24 -3.36 6.38
N MET A 69 2.79 -4.11 5.42
CA MET A 69 2.03 -4.60 4.27
C MET A 69 0.96 -5.62 4.64
N VAL A 70 1.21 -6.52 5.59
CA VAL A 70 0.24 -7.46 6.16
C VAL A 70 -0.89 -6.70 6.85
N GLY A 71 -0.57 -5.65 7.61
CA GLY A 71 -1.55 -4.77 8.25
C GLY A 71 -2.52 -4.12 7.26
N GLN A 72 -2.03 -3.70 6.07
CA GLN A 72 -2.90 -3.15 5.01
C GLN A 72 -3.93 -4.18 4.52
N SER A 73 -3.52 -5.44 4.33
CA SER A 73 -4.43 -6.49 3.88
C SER A 73 -5.40 -6.94 4.98
N PHE A 74 -4.93 -6.98 6.24
CA PHE A 74 -5.78 -7.26 7.38
C PHE A 74 -6.89 -6.21 7.56
N ALA A 75 -6.58 -4.93 7.33
CA ALA A 75 -7.59 -3.87 7.30
C ALA A 75 -8.66 -4.14 6.22
N GLY A 76 -8.26 -4.65 5.06
CA GLY A 76 -9.18 -5.09 4.00
C GLY A 76 -10.07 -6.27 4.40
N VAL A 77 -9.55 -7.24 5.17
CA VAL A 77 -10.36 -8.34 5.74
C VAL A 77 -11.39 -7.79 6.71
N LEU A 78 -11.00 -6.90 7.62
CA LEU A 78 -11.92 -6.26 8.56
C LEU A 78 -13.02 -5.46 7.84
N ALA A 79 -12.64 -4.72 6.79
CA ALA A 79 -13.58 -3.97 5.95
C ALA A 79 -14.60 -4.88 5.25
N ALA A 80 -14.16 -6.03 4.71
CA ALA A 80 -15.04 -7.00 4.07
C ALA A 80 -15.99 -7.67 5.08
N LEU A 81 -15.49 -8.05 6.26
CA LEU A 81 -16.31 -8.59 7.34
C LEU A 81 -17.34 -7.58 7.83
N MET A 82 -16.94 -6.31 8.00
CA MET A 82 -17.86 -5.24 8.39
C MET A 82 -18.95 -5.04 7.33
N SER A 83 -18.61 -5.09 6.04
CA SER A 83 -19.60 -5.01 4.96
C SER A 83 -20.64 -6.14 5.03
N ILE A 84 -20.21 -7.37 5.32
CA ILE A 84 -21.11 -8.53 5.48
C ILE A 84 -22.00 -8.33 6.72
N LEU A 85 -21.43 -7.89 7.84
CA LEU A 85 -22.17 -7.62 9.07
C LEU A 85 -23.21 -6.52 8.88
N CYS A 86 -22.88 -5.41 8.23
CA CYS A 86 -23.83 -4.33 8.00
C CYS A 86 -25.00 -4.79 7.11
N GLN A 87 -24.71 -5.56 6.04
CA GLN A 87 -25.73 -6.15 5.18
C GLN A 87 -26.64 -7.16 5.93
N ALA A 88 -26.10 -7.86 6.93
CA ALA A 88 -26.87 -8.78 7.76
C ALA A 88 -27.76 -8.07 8.80
N VAL A 89 -27.35 -6.88 9.27
CA VAL A 89 -28.06 -6.12 10.30
C VAL A 89 -29.20 -5.29 9.73
N THR A 90 -28.99 -4.63 8.59
CA THR A 90 -29.97 -3.71 8.00
C THR A 90 -30.03 -3.82 6.49
N SER A 91 -31.24 -3.75 5.95
CA SER A 91 -31.50 -3.58 4.52
C SER A 91 -31.53 -2.11 4.09
N ASP A 92 -31.55 -1.17 5.04
CA ASP A 92 -31.49 0.26 4.77
C ASP A 92 -30.05 0.67 4.41
N VAL A 93 -29.89 1.17 3.19
CA VAL A 93 -28.61 1.59 2.62
C VAL A 93 -27.99 2.78 3.36
N ILE A 94 -28.81 3.68 3.93
CA ILE A 94 -28.33 4.86 4.66
C ILE A 94 -27.77 4.41 6.01
N LEU A 95 -28.54 3.62 6.76
CA LEU A 95 -28.09 3.07 8.05
C LEU A 95 -26.87 2.17 7.88
N ASN A 96 -26.80 1.37 6.82
CA ASN A 96 -25.63 0.55 6.48
C ASN A 96 -24.38 1.43 6.30
N GLY A 97 -24.49 2.50 5.50
CA GLY A 97 -23.41 3.47 5.31
C GLY A 97 -22.96 4.14 6.62
N GLN A 98 -23.93 4.59 7.45
CA GLN A 98 -23.65 5.19 8.76
C GLN A 98 -22.87 4.25 9.69
N MET A 99 -23.27 2.96 9.76
CA MET A 99 -22.57 1.95 10.53
C MET A 99 -21.14 1.73 10.03
N TYR A 100 -20.96 1.67 8.70
CA TYR A 100 -19.66 1.42 8.09
C TYR A 100 -18.68 2.58 8.33
N PHE A 101 -19.12 3.83 8.13
CA PHE A 101 -18.29 4.99 8.42
C PHE A 101 -18.03 5.18 9.91
N GLY A 102 -19.01 4.90 10.78
CA GLY A 102 -18.84 4.93 12.23
C GLY A 102 -17.76 3.95 12.72
N PHE A 103 -17.79 2.70 12.23
CA PHE A 103 -16.74 1.72 12.49
C PHE A 103 -15.37 2.21 12.00
N SER A 104 -15.31 2.77 10.80
CA SER A 104 -14.06 3.30 10.22
C SER A 104 -13.47 4.46 11.05
N LEU A 105 -14.32 5.32 11.61
CA LEU A 105 -13.89 6.42 12.49
C LEU A 105 -13.28 5.89 13.80
N ILE A 106 -13.89 4.87 14.41
CA ILE A 106 -13.35 4.20 15.61
C ILE A 106 -11.96 3.62 15.29
N MET A 107 -11.82 2.92 14.15
CA MET A 107 -10.53 2.38 13.72
C MET A 107 -9.48 3.47 13.48
N CYS A 108 -9.86 4.64 12.96
CA CYS A 108 -8.96 5.78 12.81
C CYS A 108 -8.43 6.28 14.17
N PHE A 109 -9.30 6.39 15.18
CA PHE A 109 -8.87 6.77 16.54
C PHE A 109 -7.95 5.72 17.18
N ILE A 110 -8.24 4.43 17.00
CA ILE A 110 -7.37 3.34 17.46
C ILE A 110 -5.99 3.43 16.77
N SER A 111 -5.95 3.68 15.46
CA SER A 111 -4.70 3.87 14.71
C SER A 111 -3.91 5.06 15.25
N LEU A 112 -4.57 6.20 15.50
CA LEU A 112 -3.92 7.39 16.04
C LEU A 112 -3.37 7.17 17.45
N ALA A 113 -4.15 6.53 18.33
CA ALA A 113 -3.71 6.19 19.69
C ALA A 113 -2.52 5.22 19.67
N THR A 114 -2.55 4.22 18.79
CA THR A 114 -1.44 3.26 18.61
C THR A 114 -0.19 3.96 18.08
N TYR A 115 -0.33 4.88 17.13
CA TYR A 115 0.78 5.67 16.61
C TYR A 115 1.38 6.57 17.69
N TYR A 116 0.55 7.27 18.47
CA TYR A 116 1.01 8.08 19.59
C TYR A 116 1.77 7.23 20.62
N TYR A 117 1.21 6.09 21.02
CA TYR A 117 1.88 5.15 21.92
C TYR A 117 3.24 4.69 21.36
N LEU A 118 3.33 4.35 20.07
CA LEU A 118 4.59 3.99 19.44
C LEU A 118 5.62 5.13 19.48
N THR A 119 5.20 6.38 19.29
CA THR A 119 6.11 7.54 19.39
C THR A 119 6.62 7.77 20.80
N THR A 120 5.88 7.36 21.85
CA THR A 120 6.37 7.44 23.23
C THR A 120 7.40 6.35 23.57
N LEU A 121 7.39 5.24 22.85
CA LEU A 121 8.33 4.13 23.04
C LEU A 121 9.62 4.30 22.26
N THR A 122 9.62 5.14 21.22
CA THR A 122 10.80 5.40 20.39
C THR A 122 11.63 6.48 21.07
N PRO A 123 12.84 6.20 21.60
CA PRO A 123 13.71 7.28 22.07
C PRO A 123 13.99 8.22 20.89
N PRO A 124 14.12 9.54 21.12
CA PRO A 124 14.46 10.47 20.05
C PRO A 124 15.72 9.95 19.36
N MET A 125 15.62 9.63 18.07
CA MET A 125 16.78 9.32 17.25
C MET A 125 17.69 10.53 17.35
N ILE A 126 18.78 10.40 18.11
CA ILE A 126 19.92 11.31 18.02
C ILE A 126 20.32 11.19 16.56
N THR A 127 19.94 12.19 15.78
CA THR A 127 20.58 12.46 14.52
C THR A 127 22.02 12.69 14.91
N ASP A 128 22.89 11.75 14.56
CA ASP A 128 24.33 11.95 14.59
C ASP A 128 24.64 12.94 13.46
N ASP A 129 24.16 14.17 13.64
CA ASP A 129 24.57 15.32 12.86
C ASP A 129 25.84 15.79 13.57
N GLY A 130 26.97 15.49 12.94
CA GLY A 130 28.27 15.80 13.47
C GLY A 130 28.35 17.28 13.87
N SER A 131 28.96 17.48 15.04
CA SER A 131 29.40 18.76 15.61
C SER A 131 28.31 19.71 16.14
N GLU A 132 28.12 19.68 17.47
CA GLU A 132 28.40 20.83 18.33
C GLU A 132 28.28 20.44 19.81
N GLY A 133 29.31 20.78 20.61
CA GLY A 133 29.18 20.83 22.08
C GLY A 133 30.11 19.90 22.85
N LEU A 134 31.32 20.39 23.10
CA LEU A 134 32.24 19.89 24.12
C LEU A 134 31.62 19.91 25.55
N ILE A 135 32.28 19.16 26.44
CA ILE A 135 32.31 19.22 27.93
C ILE A 135 31.08 18.56 28.62
N GLU A 136 31.18 17.53 29.47
CA GLU A 136 32.01 17.36 30.67
C GLU A 136 32.36 15.91 31.04
N ASN A 137 33.65 15.71 31.34
CA ASN A 137 34.27 14.93 32.43
C ASN A 137 33.83 13.49 32.71
N GLU A 138 34.74 12.53 32.47
CA GLU A 138 35.37 11.75 33.55
C GLU A 138 36.59 10.94 33.06
N GLU A 139 37.68 11.09 33.83
CA GLU A 139 38.83 10.19 34.05
C GLU A 139 40.02 10.10 33.06
N GLU A 140 41.09 10.78 33.48
CA GLU A 140 42.53 10.54 33.31
C GLU A 140 42.97 9.19 32.69
N VAL A 141 43.79 9.24 31.63
CA VAL A 141 45.12 8.56 31.59
C VAL A 141 46.07 9.31 30.62
N SER A 142 47.05 9.98 31.24
CA SER A 142 48.40 10.39 30.79
C SER A 142 48.68 10.85 29.34
N ILE A 143 49.04 12.13 29.28
CA ILE A 143 49.90 12.83 28.31
C ILE A 143 51.27 12.11 28.18
N GLU A 144 51.97 12.34 27.05
CA GLU A 144 53.45 12.29 26.89
C GLU A 144 54.17 11.15 26.11
N ALA A 145 53.52 10.14 25.54
CA ALA A 145 54.26 9.03 24.92
C ALA A 145 53.90 8.68 23.46
N GLN A 146 53.99 9.64 22.52
CA GLN A 146 54.40 9.36 21.12
C GLN A 146 54.66 10.61 20.25
N ALA A 147 55.11 11.70 20.86
CA ALA A 147 55.45 12.95 20.16
C ALA A 147 56.75 12.91 19.35
N ASN A 148 57.33 11.74 19.03
CA ASN A 148 58.63 11.65 18.34
C ASN A 148 58.66 10.54 17.28
N HIS A 149 57.97 10.73 16.15
CA HIS A 149 58.41 10.15 14.87
C HIS A 149 57.82 10.89 13.66
N PHE A 150 58.37 12.06 13.34
CA PHE A 150 58.23 12.65 12.00
C PHE A 150 59.62 12.85 11.40
N PRO A 151 59.91 12.30 10.20
CA PRO A 151 60.89 12.90 9.31
C PRO A 151 60.21 14.00 8.45
N PRO A 152 60.90 15.10 8.11
CA PRO A 152 60.36 16.12 7.22
C PRO A 152 60.65 15.72 5.77
N ILE A 153 59.62 15.72 4.90
CA ILE A 153 59.81 15.67 3.45
C ILE A 153 58.82 16.64 2.79
N ASP A 154 59.39 17.40 1.88
CA ASP A 154 58.89 18.58 1.22
C ASP A 154 57.58 18.42 0.41
N SER A 155 56.92 19.57 0.29
CA SER A 155 55.94 20.06 -0.70
C SER A 155 55.41 19.15 -1.82
N ASP A 156 54.12 19.35 -2.07
CA ASP A 156 53.35 19.11 -3.31
C ASP A 156 52.64 17.76 -3.49
N ASN A 157 51.52 17.60 -2.78
CA ASN A 157 50.18 17.46 -3.37
C ASN A 157 49.16 17.04 -2.28
N SER A 158 48.57 18.01 -1.58
CA SER A 158 47.33 17.74 -0.87
C SER A 158 46.19 17.81 -1.88
N GLY A 159 45.87 16.66 -2.48
CA GLY A 159 44.60 16.45 -3.13
C GLY A 159 43.48 16.82 -2.16
N GLN A 160 42.74 17.87 -2.51
CA GLN A 160 41.43 18.11 -1.95
C GLN A 160 40.61 16.85 -2.24
N THR A 161 40.39 16.01 -1.22
CA THR A 161 39.27 15.07 -1.28
C THR A 161 38.04 15.92 -1.03
N GLU A 162 37.60 16.61 -2.09
CA GLU A 162 36.24 17.13 -2.13
C GLU A 162 35.33 15.93 -1.89
N GLU A 163 34.58 15.93 -0.79
CA GLU A 163 33.33 15.19 -0.70
C GLU A 163 32.47 15.66 -1.88
N HIS A 164 32.59 14.98 -3.00
CA HIS A 164 31.80 15.22 -4.18
C HIS A 164 30.37 14.81 -3.83
N GLN A 165 29.60 15.73 -3.23
CA GLN A 165 28.17 15.57 -3.04
C GLN A 165 27.56 15.33 -4.42
N LEU A 166 27.29 14.06 -4.73
CA LEU A 166 26.69 13.70 -6.01
C LEU A 166 25.40 14.52 -6.19
N PRO A 167 25.11 15.02 -7.41
CA PRO A 167 23.92 15.81 -7.66
C PRO A 167 22.67 15.06 -7.20
N LYS A 168 21.75 15.69 -6.45
CA LYS A 168 20.55 15.03 -5.90
C LYS A 168 19.78 14.18 -6.94
N TRP A 169 19.78 14.57 -8.22
CA TRP A 169 19.15 13.83 -9.31
C TRP A 169 19.80 12.47 -9.63
N THR A 170 21.13 12.33 -9.48
CA THR A 170 21.80 11.05 -9.73
C THR A 170 21.36 9.99 -8.72
N MET A 171 21.10 10.40 -7.47
CA MET A 171 20.57 9.54 -6.42
C MET A 171 19.22 8.93 -6.79
N TYR A 172 18.26 9.72 -7.29
CA TYR A 172 16.96 9.20 -7.74
C TYR A 172 17.12 8.19 -8.89
N THR A 173 17.95 8.52 -9.88
CA THR A 173 18.19 7.64 -11.02
C THR A 173 18.87 6.34 -10.62
N ASP A 174 19.77 6.40 -9.63
CA ASP A 174 20.47 5.22 -9.12
C ASP A 174 19.53 4.31 -8.35
N ILE A 175 18.66 4.86 -7.50
CA ILE A 175 17.63 4.09 -6.80
C ILE A 175 16.72 3.38 -7.80
N ILE A 176 16.21 4.12 -8.80
CA ILE A 176 15.33 3.56 -9.82
C ILE A 176 16.06 2.47 -10.62
N ARG A 177 17.31 2.68 -11.00
CA ARG A 177 18.10 1.71 -11.76
C ARG A 177 18.36 0.44 -10.93
N LYS A 178 18.79 0.58 -9.68
CA LYS A 178 19.09 -0.56 -8.78
C LYS A 178 17.84 -1.39 -8.48
N SER A 179 16.68 -0.76 -8.32
CA SER A 179 15.41 -1.41 -7.97
C SER A 179 14.45 -1.63 -9.16
N ALA A 180 14.91 -1.43 -10.40
CA ALA A 180 14.05 -1.37 -11.58
C ALA A 180 13.14 -2.60 -11.77
N ILE A 181 13.67 -3.81 -11.55
CA ILE A 181 12.90 -5.05 -11.71
C ILE A 181 11.78 -5.13 -10.67
N ASP A 182 12.07 -4.77 -9.41
CA ASP A 182 11.10 -4.78 -8.33
C ASP A 182 10.04 -3.69 -8.52
N LEU A 183 10.44 -2.47 -8.88
CA LEU A 183 9.51 -1.38 -9.21
C LEU A 183 8.59 -1.74 -10.38
N THR A 184 9.14 -2.40 -11.40
CA THR A 184 8.34 -2.90 -12.54
C THR A 184 7.36 -3.97 -12.08
N THR A 185 7.82 -4.91 -11.24
CA THR A 185 6.96 -5.96 -10.67
C THR A 185 5.81 -5.35 -9.87
N ILE A 186 6.09 -4.39 -8.98
CA ILE A 186 5.08 -3.67 -8.18
C ILE A 186 4.07 -2.99 -9.11
N SER A 187 4.56 -2.30 -10.14
CA SER A 187 3.71 -1.57 -11.10
C SER A 187 2.80 -2.50 -11.88
N VAL A 188 3.34 -3.57 -12.47
CA VAL A 188 2.56 -4.58 -13.22
C VAL A 188 1.56 -5.27 -12.30
N VAL A 189 1.97 -5.64 -11.09
CA VAL A 189 1.08 -6.26 -10.10
C VAL A 189 -0.11 -5.37 -9.80
N LEU A 190 0.11 -4.07 -9.56
CA LEU A 190 -0.95 -3.11 -9.28
C LEU A 190 -1.83 -2.85 -10.50
N ILE A 191 -1.26 -2.66 -11.69
CA ILE A 191 -2.04 -2.45 -12.93
C ILE A 191 -3.01 -3.60 -13.16
N VAL A 192 -2.51 -4.84 -13.15
CA VAL A 192 -3.34 -6.02 -13.40
C VAL A 192 -4.43 -6.17 -12.33
N THR A 193 -4.07 -5.94 -11.07
CA THR A 193 -5.00 -6.06 -9.96
C THR A 193 -6.11 -5.03 -10.06
N LEU A 194 -5.78 -3.76 -10.23
CA LEU A 194 -6.76 -2.66 -10.24
C LEU A 194 -7.58 -2.65 -11.54
N ALA A 195 -7.08 -3.28 -12.61
CA ALA A 195 -7.86 -3.53 -13.82
C ALA A 195 -8.96 -4.60 -13.60
N ALA A 196 -8.76 -5.55 -12.70
CA ALA A 196 -9.72 -6.61 -12.39
C ALA A 196 -10.55 -6.32 -11.13
N TYR A 197 -9.90 -6.08 -10.00
CA TYR A 197 -10.50 -5.92 -8.68
C TYR A 197 -10.52 -4.44 -8.23
N PRO A 198 -11.62 -3.95 -7.62
CA PRO A 198 -12.91 -4.62 -7.46
C PRO A 198 -13.84 -4.45 -8.67
N GLY A 199 -13.50 -3.58 -9.61
CA GLY A 199 -14.42 -3.14 -10.68
C GLY A 199 -15.03 -4.28 -11.49
N LEU A 200 -14.20 -5.11 -12.13
CA LEU A 200 -14.68 -6.23 -12.94
C LEU A 200 -15.19 -7.40 -12.07
N THR A 201 -14.49 -7.71 -10.96
CA THR A 201 -14.87 -8.85 -10.12
C THR A 201 -16.21 -8.66 -9.41
N SER A 202 -16.55 -7.43 -9.01
CA SER A 202 -17.80 -7.13 -8.31
C SER A 202 -19.05 -7.21 -9.20
N LEU A 203 -18.86 -7.17 -10.53
CA LEU A 203 -19.92 -7.34 -11.52
C LEU A 203 -20.24 -8.82 -11.81
N VAL A 204 -19.47 -9.77 -11.26
CA VAL A 204 -19.76 -11.20 -11.42
C VAL A 204 -20.90 -11.58 -10.49
N HIS A 205 -21.93 -12.22 -11.04
CA HIS A 205 -23.08 -12.73 -10.31
C HIS A 205 -23.05 -14.25 -10.19
N SER A 206 -23.56 -14.76 -9.08
CA SER A 206 -23.77 -16.20 -8.90
C SER A 206 -24.87 -16.73 -9.82
N THR A 207 -24.73 -17.99 -10.26
CA THR A 207 -25.80 -18.73 -10.96
C THR A 207 -26.54 -19.70 -10.04
N SER A 208 -26.24 -19.69 -8.74
CA SER A 208 -26.82 -20.60 -7.76
C SER A 208 -28.32 -20.34 -7.55
N ARG A 209 -29.06 -21.40 -7.20
CA ARG A 209 -30.47 -21.28 -6.77
C ARG A 209 -30.62 -20.76 -5.34
N ASN A 210 -29.54 -20.72 -4.57
CA ASN A 210 -29.57 -20.29 -3.18
C ASN A 210 -29.63 -18.76 -3.10
N HIS A 211 -30.76 -18.21 -2.66
CA HIS A 211 -30.97 -16.76 -2.56
C HIS A 211 -30.01 -16.08 -1.56
N THR A 212 -29.70 -16.75 -0.46
CA THR A 212 -28.73 -16.26 0.52
C THR A 212 -27.35 -16.16 -0.10
N TRP A 213 -26.90 -17.19 -0.83
CA TRP A 213 -25.61 -17.15 -1.52
C TRP A 213 -25.55 -16.02 -2.53
N ASN A 214 -26.59 -15.82 -3.34
CA ASN A 214 -26.63 -14.70 -4.30
C ASN A 214 -26.52 -13.33 -3.61
N SER A 215 -27.20 -13.16 -2.47
CA SER A 215 -27.20 -11.89 -1.73
C SER A 215 -25.82 -11.53 -1.17
N TYR A 216 -25.04 -12.53 -0.76
CA TYR A 216 -23.70 -12.35 -0.18
C TYR A 216 -22.56 -12.66 -1.15
N PHE A 217 -22.86 -13.07 -2.39
CA PHE A 217 -21.87 -13.58 -3.33
C PHE A 217 -20.72 -12.60 -3.54
N SER A 218 -21.04 -11.34 -3.87
CA SER A 218 -20.01 -10.33 -4.11
C SER A 218 -19.20 -10.06 -2.83
N ALA A 219 -19.86 -9.87 -1.70
CA ALA A 219 -19.21 -9.61 -0.41
C ALA A 219 -18.25 -10.74 0.01
N VAL A 220 -18.63 -12.00 -0.20
CA VAL A 220 -17.83 -13.17 0.17
C VAL A 220 -16.81 -13.52 -0.92
N ALA A 221 -17.29 -13.85 -2.12
CA ALA A 221 -16.47 -14.40 -3.19
C ALA A 221 -15.52 -13.37 -3.83
N SER A 222 -15.95 -12.11 -3.95
CA SER A 222 -15.11 -11.03 -4.49
C SER A 222 -14.32 -10.32 -3.38
N PHE A 223 -14.99 -9.79 -2.34
CA PHE A 223 -14.29 -8.94 -1.37
C PHE A 223 -13.56 -9.71 -0.27
N LEU A 224 -14.23 -10.59 0.47
CA LEU A 224 -13.62 -11.29 1.59
C LEU A 224 -12.50 -12.23 1.13
N LEU A 225 -12.76 -13.09 0.14
CA LEU A 225 -11.76 -14.04 -0.35
C LEU A 225 -10.58 -13.35 -1.03
N TYR A 226 -10.80 -12.21 -1.70
CA TYR A 226 -9.69 -11.40 -2.20
C TYR A 226 -8.80 -10.94 -1.04
N ASN A 227 -9.36 -10.29 -0.02
CA ASN A 227 -8.56 -9.76 1.09
C ASN A 227 -7.89 -10.86 1.91
N VAL A 228 -8.54 -12.01 2.11
CA VAL A 228 -7.93 -13.17 2.78
C VAL A 228 -6.77 -13.75 1.95
N GLY A 229 -6.94 -13.90 0.63
CA GLY A 229 -5.86 -14.40 -0.22
C GLY A 229 -4.69 -13.41 -0.30
N ASP A 230 -4.95 -12.11 -0.40
CA ASP A 230 -3.91 -11.08 -0.29
C ASP A 230 -3.16 -11.20 1.03
N LEU A 231 -3.87 -11.33 2.16
CA LEU A 231 -3.27 -11.49 3.49
C LEU A 231 -2.35 -12.71 3.55
N ILE A 232 -2.78 -13.86 3.01
CA ILE A 232 -1.99 -15.09 2.90
C ILE A 232 -0.75 -14.85 2.03
N GLY A 233 -0.90 -14.18 0.90
CA GLY A 233 0.20 -13.83 0.00
C GLY A 233 1.25 -12.96 0.68
N ARG A 234 0.82 -11.90 1.38
CA ARG A 234 1.75 -11.01 2.11
C ARG A 234 2.44 -11.70 3.28
N SER A 235 1.71 -12.57 3.99
CA SER A 235 2.24 -13.30 5.15
C SER A 235 3.29 -14.34 4.73
N SER A 236 3.12 -14.97 3.57
CA SER A 236 4.07 -15.98 3.05
C SER A 236 5.36 -15.40 2.46
N ALA A 237 5.41 -14.08 2.21
CA ALA A 237 6.54 -13.44 1.54
C ALA A 237 7.89 -13.57 2.26
N ASN A 238 7.92 -13.62 3.60
CA ASN A 238 9.16 -13.80 4.35
C ASN A 238 9.59 -15.27 4.49
N SER A 239 8.64 -16.21 4.40
CA SER A 239 8.95 -17.65 4.40
C SER A 239 9.49 -18.14 3.06
N LEU A 240 9.07 -17.52 1.96
CA LEU A 240 9.50 -17.87 0.61
C LEU A 240 9.91 -16.62 -0.17
N ARG A 241 11.22 -16.45 -0.34
CA ARG A 241 11.79 -15.38 -1.18
C ARG A 241 12.09 -15.92 -2.57
N LEU A 242 11.38 -15.41 -3.58
CA LEU A 242 11.69 -15.69 -4.98
C LEU A 242 12.65 -14.65 -5.55
N SER A 243 13.40 -15.04 -6.57
CA SER A 243 14.24 -14.08 -7.29
C SER A 243 13.37 -13.03 -8.00
N PRO A 244 13.86 -11.78 -8.15
CA PRO A 244 13.12 -10.72 -8.83
C PRO A 244 12.65 -11.09 -10.25
N LYS A 245 13.42 -11.91 -10.96
CA LYS A 245 13.07 -12.39 -12.32
C LYS A 245 11.81 -13.26 -12.31
N TYR A 246 11.67 -14.18 -11.34
CA TYR A 246 10.48 -15.02 -11.24
C TYR A 246 9.26 -14.22 -10.80
N LEU A 247 9.43 -13.27 -9.88
CA LEU A 247 8.34 -12.36 -9.48
C LEU A 247 7.83 -11.55 -10.67
N LEU A 248 8.74 -11.06 -11.51
CA LEU A 248 8.38 -10.34 -12.73
C LEU A 248 7.60 -11.25 -13.70
N ILE A 249 8.07 -12.48 -13.95
CA ILE A 249 7.36 -13.43 -14.81
C ILE A 249 5.96 -13.71 -14.28
N ILE A 250 5.82 -13.98 -12.98
CA ILE A 250 4.52 -14.20 -12.34
C ILE A 250 3.64 -12.95 -12.50
N SER A 251 4.18 -11.74 -12.31
CA SER A 251 3.43 -10.50 -12.47
C SER A 251 2.83 -10.35 -13.86
N PHE A 252 3.56 -10.70 -14.92
CA PHE A 252 3.06 -10.66 -16.29
C PHE A 252 2.07 -11.79 -16.60
N LEU A 253 2.26 -12.99 -16.05
CA LEU A 253 1.29 -14.08 -16.20
C LEU A 253 -0.08 -13.72 -15.63
N ARG A 254 -0.15 -12.83 -14.63
CA ARG A 254 -1.43 -12.37 -14.05
C ARG A 254 -2.30 -11.62 -15.05
N PHE A 255 -1.77 -11.07 -16.15
CA PHE A 255 -2.61 -10.48 -17.21
C PHE A 255 -3.62 -11.48 -17.79
N ALA A 256 -3.30 -12.78 -17.82
CA ALA A 256 -4.23 -13.80 -18.27
C ALA A 256 -5.46 -13.94 -17.35
N LEU A 257 -5.37 -13.55 -16.07
CA LEU A 257 -6.49 -13.60 -15.13
C LEU A 257 -7.59 -12.62 -15.51
N ILE A 258 -7.26 -11.48 -16.13
CA ILE A 258 -8.23 -10.44 -16.52
C ILE A 258 -9.28 -10.99 -17.51
N PRO A 259 -8.90 -11.50 -18.71
CA PRO A 259 -9.89 -12.03 -19.64
C PRO A 259 -10.61 -13.25 -19.07
N MET A 260 -9.95 -14.10 -18.28
CA MET A 260 -10.61 -15.24 -17.64
C MET A 260 -11.72 -14.80 -16.67
N ILE A 261 -11.48 -13.76 -15.85
CA ILE A 261 -12.51 -13.15 -14.99
C ILE A 261 -13.59 -12.47 -15.84
N ALA A 262 -13.22 -11.77 -16.91
CA ALA A 262 -14.16 -11.13 -17.83
C ALA A 262 -15.08 -12.14 -18.55
N MET A 263 -14.67 -13.41 -18.65
CA MET A 263 -15.46 -14.51 -19.21
C MET A 263 -16.40 -15.18 -18.18
N CYS A 264 -16.28 -14.87 -16.88
CA CYS A 264 -17.18 -15.35 -15.83
C CYS A 264 -18.61 -14.80 -15.98
N ASN A 265 -19.53 -15.04 -15.05
CA ASN A 265 -20.89 -14.51 -15.16
C ASN A 265 -21.02 -13.01 -14.79
N VAL A 266 -20.27 -12.13 -15.48
CA VAL A 266 -20.38 -10.67 -15.38
C VAL A 266 -21.74 -10.21 -15.89
N ALA A 267 -22.42 -9.29 -15.20
CA ALA A 267 -23.62 -8.61 -15.68
C ALA A 267 -23.64 -7.12 -15.26
N PRO A 268 -24.28 -6.23 -16.05
CA PRO A 268 -24.84 -6.47 -17.39
C PRO A 268 -23.74 -6.72 -18.43
N ARG A 269 -24.08 -7.41 -19.54
CA ARG A 269 -23.19 -7.57 -20.71
C ARG A 269 -23.81 -6.89 -21.92
N ALA A 270 -23.00 -6.12 -22.64
CA ALA A 270 -23.47 -5.46 -23.86
C ALA A 270 -23.22 -6.29 -25.12
N HIS A 271 -22.13 -7.05 -25.18
CA HIS A 271 -21.61 -7.59 -26.44
C HIS A 271 -21.31 -9.09 -26.43
N THR A 272 -21.18 -9.71 -25.26
CA THR A 272 -20.72 -11.09 -25.13
C THR A 272 -21.66 -11.96 -24.29
N HIS A 273 -21.68 -13.27 -24.54
CA HIS A 273 -22.32 -14.24 -23.64
C HIS A 273 -21.31 -14.70 -22.58
N ALA A 274 -21.79 -14.97 -21.36
CA ALA A 274 -20.94 -15.55 -20.31
C ALA A 274 -20.47 -16.95 -20.73
N LEU A 275 -19.15 -17.14 -20.81
CA LEU A 275 -18.54 -18.41 -21.20
C LEU A 275 -18.30 -19.34 -20.00
N ILE A 276 -18.13 -18.77 -18.80
CA ILE A 276 -17.82 -19.50 -17.57
C ILE A 276 -18.88 -19.18 -16.51
N PRO A 277 -20.00 -19.94 -16.44
CA PRO A 277 -21.10 -19.66 -15.51
C PRO A 277 -20.89 -20.21 -14.08
N TYR A 278 -19.73 -20.82 -13.81
CA TYR A 278 -19.48 -21.56 -12.57
C TYR A 278 -18.81 -20.69 -11.50
N ASP A 279 -19.52 -20.46 -10.39
CA ASP A 279 -19.05 -19.69 -9.23
C ASP A 279 -17.69 -20.17 -8.69
N GLY A 280 -17.47 -21.49 -8.66
CA GLY A 280 -16.21 -22.07 -8.15
C GLY A 280 -14.98 -21.66 -8.97
N VAL A 281 -15.14 -21.49 -10.29
CA VAL A 281 -14.05 -21.02 -11.16
C VAL A 281 -13.75 -19.55 -10.87
N PHE A 282 -14.78 -18.72 -10.72
CA PHE A 282 -14.60 -17.32 -10.33
C PHE A 282 -13.88 -17.20 -8.97
N VAL A 283 -14.32 -17.96 -7.96
CA VAL A 283 -13.69 -17.99 -6.64
C VAL A 283 -12.22 -18.39 -6.73
N LEU A 284 -11.89 -19.41 -7.52
CA LEU A 284 -10.50 -19.82 -7.75
C LEU A 284 -9.67 -18.71 -8.39
N LEU A 285 -10.21 -18.03 -9.41
CA LEU A 285 -9.53 -16.91 -10.08
C LEU A 285 -9.29 -15.73 -9.14
N VAL A 286 -10.24 -15.41 -8.26
CA VAL A 286 -10.08 -14.36 -7.23
C VAL A 286 -8.98 -14.73 -6.24
N ILE A 287 -8.97 -15.97 -5.74
CA ILE A 287 -7.93 -16.46 -4.81
C ILE A 287 -6.54 -16.44 -5.47
N LEU A 288 -6.43 -16.86 -6.73
CA LEU A 288 -5.19 -16.79 -7.49
C LEU A 288 -4.74 -15.35 -7.70
N LEU A 289 -5.66 -14.46 -8.08
CA LEU A 289 -5.37 -13.03 -8.29
C LEU A 289 -4.87 -12.37 -7.00
N SER A 290 -5.51 -12.63 -5.86
CA SER A 290 -5.19 -11.99 -4.59
C SER A 290 -3.96 -12.57 -3.89
N THR A 291 -3.82 -13.90 -3.86
CA THR A 291 -2.64 -14.53 -3.26
C THR A 291 -1.37 -14.15 -4.03
N SER A 292 -1.43 -14.17 -5.36
CA SER A 292 -0.31 -13.69 -6.19
C SER A 292 -0.06 -12.19 -6.06
N HIS A 293 -1.11 -11.37 -5.86
CA HIS A 293 -0.96 -9.94 -5.57
C HIS A 293 -0.09 -9.75 -4.32
N GLY A 294 -0.56 -10.28 -3.19
CA GLY A 294 0.07 -10.08 -1.89
C GLY A 294 1.50 -10.62 -1.84
N PHE A 295 1.70 -11.79 -2.44
CA PHE A 295 3.02 -12.42 -2.48
C PHE A 295 4.02 -11.62 -3.31
N CYS A 296 3.66 -11.24 -4.55
CA CYS A 296 4.55 -10.53 -5.46
C CYS A 296 4.82 -9.10 -4.99
N ILE A 297 3.79 -8.35 -4.59
CA ILE A 297 3.96 -6.95 -4.18
C ILE A 297 4.83 -6.85 -2.91
N THR A 298 4.68 -7.76 -1.96
CA THR A 298 5.45 -7.75 -0.71
C THR A 298 6.90 -8.14 -0.94
N ASN A 299 7.16 -9.22 -1.68
CA ASN A 299 8.53 -9.61 -2.03
C ASN A 299 9.24 -8.51 -2.82
N ALA A 300 8.59 -7.92 -3.83
CA ALA A 300 9.18 -6.86 -4.62
C ALA A 300 9.42 -5.59 -3.80
N THR A 301 8.53 -5.22 -2.88
CA THR A 301 8.74 -4.04 -2.00
C THR A 301 9.93 -4.26 -1.06
N ILE A 302 10.06 -5.46 -0.50
CA ILE A 302 11.23 -5.83 0.31
C ILE A 302 12.51 -5.84 -0.56
N GLY A 303 12.47 -6.41 -1.76
CA GLY A 303 13.60 -6.41 -2.71
C GLY A 303 14.05 -5.00 -3.08
N ALA A 304 13.10 -4.13 -3.43
CA ALA A 304 13.36 -2.75 -3.83
C ALA A 304 14.01 -1.94 -2.71
N THR A 305 13.56 -2.10 -1.46
CA THR A 305 14.12 -1.37 -0.31
C THR A 305 15.46 -1.94 0.14
N THR A 306 15.63 -3.26 0.14
CA THR A 306 16.87 -3.90 0.59
C THR A 306 18.04 -3.78 -0.39
N SER A 307 17.74 -3.60 -1.68
CA SER A 307 18.74 -3.35 -2.74
C SER A 307 19.37 -1.95 -2.70
N ILE A 308 18.88 -1.08 -1.81
CA ILE A 308 19.32 0.30 -1.64
C ILE A 308 20.09 0.44 -0.33
N ASP A 309 21.09 1.31 -0.35
CA ASP A 309 21.93 1.67 0.81
C ASP A 309 21.07 2.30 1.91
N LYS A 310 21.38 2.01 3.18
CA LYS A 310 20.51 2.32 4.33
C LYS A 310 20.08 3.79 4.38
N ASP A 311 21.02 4.70 4.13
CA ASP A 311 20.81 6.14 4.19
C ASP A 311 19.82 6.65 3.12
N SER A 312 19.61 5.86 2.07
CA SER A 312 18.72 6.17 0.94
C SER A 312 17.42 5.35 0.94
N ARG A 313 17.20 4.46 1.91
CA ARG A 313 16.04 3.55 1.92
C ARG A 313 14.71 4.26 2.16
N GLU A 314 14.71 5.31 2.97
CA GLU A 314 13.50 6.13 3.18
C GLU A 314 13.04 6.76 1.86
N LEU A 315 14.00 7.30 1.09
CA LEU A 315 13.73 7.84 -0.25
C LEU A 315 13.25 6.76 -1.22
N ALA A 316 13.85 5.56 -1.18
CA ALA A 316 13.39 4.42 -1.98
C ALA A 316 11.93 4.04 -1.64
N GLY A 317 11.55 4.04 -0.36
CA GLY A 317 10.17 3.83 0.07
C GLY A 317 9.19 4.85 -0.54
N SER A 318 9.60 6.12 -0.60
CA SER A 318 8.82 7.19 -1.23
C SER A 318 8.67 6.99 -2.75
N ILE A 319 9.74 6.58 -3.43
CA ILE A 319 9.71 6.27 -4.88
C ILE A 319 8.79 5.07 -5.15
N ILE A 320 8.87 4.01 -4.34
CA ILE A 320 7.97 2.85 -4.45
C ILE A 320 6.51 3.28 -4.32
N ALA A 321 6.18 4.14 -3.35
CA ALA A 321 4.83 4.64 -3.17
C ALA A 321 4.35 5.44 -4.39
N LEU A 322 5.19 6.30 -4.97
CA LEU A 322 4.87 7.06 -6.18
C LEU A 322 4.58 6.15 -7.39
N PHE A 323 5.46 5.17 -7.65
CA PHE A 323 5.25 4.19 -8.71
C PHE A 323 3.97 3.37 -8.46
N GLY A 324 3.72 2.99 -7.21
CA GLY A 324 2.53 2.25 -6.82
C GLY A 324 1.23 3.01 -7.09
N VAL A 325 1.13 4.27 -6.65
CA VAL A 325 -0.06 5.11 -6.89
C VAL A 325 -0.28 5.35 -8.39
N THR A 326 0.80 5.62 -9.13
CA THR A 326 0.73 5.84 -10.57
C THR A 326 0.25 4.58 -11.30
N ALA A 327 0.80 3.42 -10.95
CA ALA A 327 0.38 2.13 -11.49
C ALA A 327 -1.08 1.79 -11.15
N ALA A 328 -1.52 2.08 -9.92
CA ALA A 328 -2.91 1.90 -9.51
C ALA A 328 -3.87 2.75 -10.34
N MET A 329 -3.49 4.01 -10.66
CA MET A 329 -4.27 4.88 -11.55
C MET A 329 -4.41 4.26 -12.95
N PHE A 330 -3.31 3.80 -13.56
CA PHE A 330 -3.35 3.15 -14.87
C PHE A 330 -4.19 1.87 -14.85
N GLY A 331 -4.07 1.06 -13.80
CA GLY A 331 -4.90 -0.13 -13.60
C GLY A 331 -6.39 0.20 -13.53
N GLY A 332 -6.77 1.23 -12.76
CA GLY A 332 -8.16 1.68 -12.65
C GLY A 332 -8.74 2.14 -13.99
N VAL A 333 -7.98 2.94 -14.76
CA VAL A 333 -8.40 3.37 -16.11
C VAL A 333 -8.58 2.18 -17.04
N LEU A 334 -7.63 1.24 -17.04
CA LEU A 334 -7.71 0.02 -17.83
C LEU A 334 -8.93 -0.82 -17.43
N GLY A 335 -9.23 -0.94 -16.14
CA GLY A 335 -10.41 -1.65 -15.63
C GLY A 335 -11.72 -1.06 -16.15
N VAL A 336 -11.86 0.27 -16.15
CA VAL A 336 -13.04 0.95 -16.71
C VAL A 336 -13.19 0.64 -18.20
N LEU A 337 -12.09 0.63 -18.96
CA LEU A 337 -12.11 0.29 -20.38
C LEU A 337 -12.53 -1.17 -20.60
N ILE A 338 -12.02 -2.11 -19.80
CA ILE A 338 -12.38 -3.53 -19.87
C ILE A 338 -13.87 -3.71 -19.58
N ILE A 339 -14.39 -3.09 -18.52
CA ILE A 339 -15.81 -3.20 -18.16
C ILE A 339 -16.72 -2.73 -19.29
N LYS A 340 -16.33 -1.67 -20.02
CA LYS A 340 -17.08 -1.18 -21.19
C LYS A 340 -17.06 -2.13 -22.39
N LEU A 341 -16.11 -3.04 -22.47
CA LEU A 341 -15.97 -4.00 -23.59
C LEU A 341 -16.75 -5.30 -23.35
N VAL A 342 -17.14 -5.60 -22.11
CA VAL A 342 -17.78 -6.86 -21.69
C VAL A 342 -19.28 -6.88 -21.99
#